data_AF-A0A5B8L493-F1
#
_entry.id   AF-A0A5B8L493-F1
#
_cell.length_a   1.000
_cell.length_b   1.000
_cell.length_c   1.000
_cell.angle_alpha   90.00
_cell.angle_beta   90.00
_cell.angle_gamma   90.00
#
_symmetry.space_group_name_H-M   'P 1'
#
loop_
_entity.id
_entity.type
_entity.pdbx_description
1 polymer ?
#
loop_
_entity_poly.entity_id
_entity_poly.type
_entity_poly.pdbx_seq_one_letter_code
_entity_poly.pdbx_strand_id
1 'polypeptide(L)'
;MTSMEIRDLGSRIAWVILGLLVAAIAIRYGTLQKGLQLLEKYPPDFSAPGWLRLAGSTLAAFLIYLALKPARGQTRSFLDGTPSSHLPAALSITAAAIVLATMAAVIFIPDRLYPWVTDAAAVQTISELFLAGTIGFAVYAAVRSRQVEGAKIGVLPAPLPFAAMAVVSLLILGEEMSWGQHLIGWETPEKFAGNIQNETNLHNFYTYRFETAYYLAALVLFFVLPYAWVRRPGRLLSMIAFFVPPAGFMLIAVPISGLFYEYWNVVPMQIAFALGVILLLDAAFDKARGTPAQRVWAGTWALLMLASQAVFLLYGSRMTEGHELSEIREFLISFLMFVYLGWLLWRIRQARVAAGPART
;
A
#
# COMPACT_ATOMS: atom_id res chain seq x y z
N MET A 1 -6.71 3.37 -32.04
CA MET A 1 -5.46 2.76 -31.57
C MET A 1 -4.65 2.34 -32.78
N THR A 2 -3.37 2.64 -32.80
CA THR A 2 -2.47 2.18 -33.87
C THR A 2 -2.19 0.67 -33.73
N SER A 3 -1.78 -0.01 -34.80
CA SER A 3 -1.42 -1.44 -34.76
C SER A 3 -0.30 -1.76 -33.77
N MET A 4 0.58 -0.79 -33.51
CA MET A 4 1.66 -0.86 -32.52
C MET A 4 1.14 -0.80 -31.08
N GLU A 5 0.15 0.05 -30.79
CA GLU A 5 -0.49 0.13 -29.46
C GLU A 5 -1.26 -1.15 -29.10
N ILE A 6 -1.89 -1.79 -30.08
CA ILE A 6 -2.61 -3.06 -29.88
C ILE A 6 -1.62 -4.19 -29.54
N ARG A 7 -0.47 -4.23 -30.22
CA ARG A 7 0.60 -5.21 -29.92
C ARG A 7 1.22 -5.00 -28.54
N ASP A 8 1.43 -3.76 -28.11
CA ASP A 8 1.93 -3.45 -26.76
C ASP A 8 0.91 -3.81 -25.67
N LEU A 9 -0.39 -3.58 -25.91
CA LEU A 9 -1.42 -3.98 -24.96
C LEU A 9 -1.50 -5.51 -24.85
N GLY A 10 -1.44 -6.24 -25.97
CA GLY A 10 -1.45 -7.70 -25.99
C GLY A 10 -0.27 -8.31 -25.24
N SER A 11 0.94 -7.75 -25.40
CA SER A 11 2.12 -8.24 -24.67
C SER A 11 2.04 -7.97 -23.16
N ARG A 12 1.57 -6.78 -22.75
CA ARG A 12 1.34 -6.47 -21.32
C ARG A 12 0.34 -7.42 -20.67
N ILE A 13 -0.78 -7.69 -21.35
CA ILE A 13 -1.79 -8.64 -20.84
C ILE A 13 -1.19 -10.04 -20.70
N ALA A 14 -0.42 -10.50 -21.69
CA ALA A 14 0.24 -11.81 -21.63
C ALA A 14 1.19 -11.91 -20.43
N TRP A 15 1.97 -10.86 -20.14
CA TRP A 15 2.88 -10.84 -18.98
C TRP A 15 2.15 -10.90 -17.64
N VAL A 16 1.03 -10.18 -17.48
CA VAL A 16 0.19 -10.28 -16.27
C VAL A 16 -0.35 -11.69 -16.11
N ILE A 17 -0.94 -12.26 -17.17
CA ILE A 17 -1.51 -13.62 -17.13
C ILE A 17 -0.43 -14.63 -16.75
N LEU A 18 0.76 -14.56 -17.37
CA LEU A 18 1.85 -15.47 -17.06
C LEU A 18 2.32 -15.31 -15.61
N GLY A 19 2.44 -14.08 -15.11
CA GLY A 19 2.77 -13.82 -13.71
C GLY A 19 1.74 -14.40 -12.73
N LEU A 20 0.44 -14.25 -13.02
CA LEU A 20 -0.64 -14.81 -12.22
C LEU A 20 -0.65 -16.35 -12.26
N LEU A 21 -0.35 -16.95 -13.41
CA LEU A 21 -0.21 -18.41 -13.53
C LEU A 21 0.95 -18.94 -12.68
N VAL A 22 2.12 -18.28 -12.73
CA VAL A 22 3.27 -18.65 -11.88
C VAL A 22 2.92 -18.50 -10.40
N ALA A 23 2.22 -17.43 -10.01
CA ALA A 23 1.73 -17.25 -8.64
C ALA A 23 0.79 -18.37 -8.19
N ALA A 24 -0.17 -18.76 -9.04
CA ALA A 24 -1.10 -19.86 -8.76
C ALA A 24 -0.37 -21.20 -8.60
N ILE A 25 0.65 -21.46 -9.41
CA ILE A 25 1.52 -22.64 -9.29
C ILE A 25 2.26 -22.62 -7.94
N ALA A 26 2.85 -21.48 -7.56
CA ALA A 26 3.54 -21.33 -6.28
C ALA A 26 2.63 -21.55 -5.07
N ILE A 27 1.39 -21.03 -5.12
CA ILE A 27 0.35 -21.28 -4.10
C ILE A 27 0.03 -22.77 -4.04
N ARG A 28 -0.33 -23.38 -5.18
CA ARG A 28 -0.72 -24.79 -5.23
C ARG A 28 0.38 -25.72 -4.76
N TYR A 29 1.63 -25.42 -5.12
CA TYR A 29 2.80 -26.16 -4.67
C TYR A 29 2.93 -26.11 -3.14
N GLY A 30 2.80 -24.93 -2.51
CA GLY A 30 2.81 -24.78 -1.06
C GLY A 30 1.69 -25.56 -0.37
N THR A 31 0.47 -25.55 -0.93
CA THR A 31 -0.65 -26.34 -0.41
C THR A 31 -0.37 -27.85 -0.47
N LEU A 32 0.19 -28.34 -1.57
CA LEU A 32 0.46 -29.77 -1.76
C LEU A 32 1.62 -30.28 -0.88
N GLN A 33 2.68 -29.49 -0.71
CA GLN A 33 3.88 -29.91 0.01
C GLN A 33 3.81 -29.71 1.52
N LYS A 34 3.06 -28.69 1.97
CA LYS A 34 3.10 -28.21 3.36
C LYS A 34 1.71 -27.98 3.96
N GLY A 35 0.63 -28.24 3.21
CA GLY A 35 -0.74 -28.01 3.68
C GLY A 35 -1.10 -26.53 3.85
N LEU A 36 -0.32 -25.62 3.25
CA LEU A 36 -0.51 -24.18 3.41
C LEU A 36 -1.79 -23.72 2.71
N GLN A 37 -2.62 -22.99 3.45
CA GLN A 37 -3.85 -22.41 2.95
C GLN A 37 -3.59 -21.01 2.38
N LEU A 38 -4.44 -20.62 1.43
CA LEU A 38 -4.35 -19.32 0.76
C LEU A 38 -4.77 -18.21 1.75
N LEU A 39 -3.91 -17.19 1.90
CA LEU A 39 -4.08 -16.02 2.78
C LEU A 39 -4.02 -16.30 4.30
N GLU A 40 -3.59 -17.48 4.72
CA GLU A 40 -3.37 -17.78 6.14
C GLU A 40 -1.91 -17.52 6.55
N LYS A 41 -1.69 -17.08 7.80
CA LYS A 41 -0.34 -16.81 8.36
C LYS A 41 0.37 -18.13 8.68
N TYR A 42 1.67 -18.19 8.37
CA TYR A 42 2.53 -19.32 8.73
C TYR A 42 3.95 -18.84 9.04
N PRO A 43 4.66 -19.43 10.02
CA PRO A 43 6.04 -19.08 10.33
C PRO A 43 6.94 -19.22 9.09
N PRO A 44 7.95 -18.34 8.88
CA PRO A 44 8.82 -18.40 7.71
C PRO A 44 9.37 -19.81 7.42
N ASP A 45 9.23 -20.27 6.17
CA ASP A 45 9.72 -21.58 5.73
C ASP A 45 11.01 -21.45 4.93
N PHE A 46 12.12 -21.92 5.51
CA PHE A 46 13.45 -21.97 4.88
C PHE A 46 13.83 -23.36 4.35
N SER A 47 12.88 -24.30 4.29
CA SER A 47 13.09 -25.59 3.63
C SER A 47 13.09 -25.44 2.10
N ALA A 48 13.52 -26.48 1.38
CA ALA A 48 13.55 -26.44 -0.09
C ALA A 48 12.19 -26.06 -0.73
N PRO A 49 11.03 -26.56 -0.24
CA PRO A 49 9.73 -26.07 -0.69
C PRO A 49 9.50 -24.56 -0.49
N GLY A 50 9.91 -24.02 0.67
CA GLY A 50 9.82 -22.59 0.97
C GLY A 50 10.63 -21.74 -0.01
N TRP A 51 11.88 -22.13 -0.28
CA TRP A 51 12.75 -21.45 -1.25
C TRP A 51 12.23 -21.53 -2.69
N LEU A 52 11.74 -22.69 -3.13
CA LEU A 52 11.14 -22.84 -4.46
C LEU A 52 9.92 -21.94 -4.63
N ARG A 53 9.10 -21.82 -3.58
CA ARG A 53 7.95 -20.92 -3.60
C ARG A 53 8.37 -19.46 -3.67
N LEU A 54 9.37 -19.04 -2.89
CA LEU A 54 9.92 -17.69 -2.97
C LEU A 54 10.48 -17.38 -4.38
N ALA A 55 11.19 -18.33 -4.99
CA ALA A 55 11.68 -18.19 -6.36
C ALA A 55 10.52 -18.05 -7.37
N GLY A 56 9.47 -18.86 -7.23
CA GLY A 56 8.23 -18.74 -8.01
C GLY A 56 7.55 -17.38 -7.84
N SER A 57 7.39 -16.91 -6.60
CA SER A 57 6.85 -15.58 -6.28
C SER A 57 7.70 -14.44 -6.89
N THR A 58 9.03 -14.58 -6.88
CA THR A 58 9.95 -13.60 -7.47
C THR A 58 9.84 -13.58 -9.00
N LEU A 59 9.73 -14.76 -9.62
CA LEU A 59 9.48 -14.86 -11.06
C LEU A 59 8.13 -14.25 -11.45
N ALA A 60 7.07 -14.54 -10.69
CA ALA A 60 5.76 -13.93 -10.88
C ALA A 60 5.82 -12.39 -10.78
N ALA A 61 6.52 -11.86 -9.77
CA ALA A 61 6.75 -10.43 -9.61
C ALA A 61 7.50 -9.81 -10.80
N PHE A 62 8.55 -10.47 -11.30
CA PHE A 62 9.29 -10.00 -12.48
C PHE A 62 8.42 -9.95 -13.73
N LEU A 63 7.60 -10.98 -13.97
CA LEU A 63 6.67 -11.01 -15.10
C LEU A 63 5.62 -9.90 -15.00
N ILE A 64 5.06 -9.68 -13.81
CA ILE A 64 4.13 -8.56 -13.56
C ILE A 64 4.82 -7.22 -13.81
N TYR A 65 6.07 -7.05 -13.38
CA TYR A 65 6.87 -5.85 -13.65
C TYR A 65 6.99 -5.54 -15.16
N LEU A 66 7.21 -6.56 -16.00
CA LEU A 66 7.29 -6.38 -17.46
C LEU A 66 6.00 -5.78 -18.04
N ALA A 67 4.84 -6.09 -17.45
CA ALA A 67 3.57 -5.51 -17.84
C ALA A 67 3.40 -4.06 -17.33
N LEU A 68 3.92 -3.76 -16.15
CA LEU A 68 3.75 -2.46 -15.47
C LEU A 68 4.68 -1.38 -15.98
N LYS A 69 5.85 -1.75 -16.52
CA LYS A 69 6.88 -0.78 -16.95
C LYS A 69 6.32 0.20 -17.99
N PRO A 70 6.34 1.52 -17.72
CA PRO A 70 5.91 2.50 -18.70
C PRO A 70 6.74 2.42 -20.00
N ALA A 71 6.10 2.66 -21.14
CA ALA A 71 6.80 2.76 -22.42
C ALA A 71 7.82 3.93 -22.39
N ARG A 72 8.84 3.86 -23.27
CA ARG A 72 9.88 4.90 -23.35
C ARG A 72 9.25 6.28 -23.57
N GLY A 73 9.62 7.25 -22.72
CA GLY A 73 9.09 8.62 -22.75
C GLY A 73 7.72 8.81 -22.07
N GLN A 74 7.11 7.75 -21.56
CA GLN A 74 5.86 7.81 -20.76
C GLN A 74 6.11 7.76 -19.25
N THR A 75 7.35 7.57 -18.80
CA THR A 75 7.72 7.62 -17.39
C THR A 75 7.39 8.99 -16.77
N ARG A 76 6.79 8.97 -15.57
CA ARG A 76 6.61 10.16 -14.71
C ARG A 76 7.80 10.33 -13.78
N SER A 77 8.27 11.57 -13.65
CA SER A 77 9.28 11.96 -12.67
C SER A 77 8.68 11.96 -11.26
N PHE A 78 9.50 11.72 -10.24
CA PHE A 78 9.09 11.76 -8.84
C PHE A 78 8.49 13.11 -8.41
N LEU A 79 8.90 14.20 -9.08
CA LEU A 79 8.39 15.55 -8.82
C LEU A 79 7.10 15.88 -9.60
N ASP A 80 6.67 15.02 -10.52
CA ASP A 80 5.49 15.30 -11.36
C ASP A 80 4.20 15.27 -10.52
N GLY A 81 3.63 16.45 -10.27
CA GLY A 81 2.37 16.62 -9.56
C GLY A 81 2.50 16.80 -8.04
N THR A 82 3.69 17.16 -7.55
CA THR A 82 3.93 17.42 -6.12
C THR A 82 3.84 18.91 -5.77
N PRO A 83 3.33 19.29 -4.58
CA PRO A 83 3.23 20.68 -4.13
C PRO A 83 4.57 21.38 -3.91
N SER A 84 5.57 20.62 -3.47
CA SER A 84 6.95 21.06 -3.28
C SER A 84 7.89 19.87 -3.47
N SER A 85 9.15 20.13 -3.78
CA SER A 85 10.19 19.10 -3.85
C SER A 85 10.59 18.54 -2.48
N HIS A 86 10.40 19.33 -1.41
CA HIS A 86 10.90 19.00 -0.08
C HIS A 86 9.95 18.12 0.74
N LEU A 87 8.63 18.31 0.64
CA LEU A 87 7.67 17.57 1.48
C LEU A 87 7.68 16.05 1.19
N PRO A 88 7.57 15.58 -0.07
CA PRO A 88 7.64 14.14 -0.35
C PRO A 88 8.99 13.53 0.06
N ALA A 89 10.09 14.29 -0.08
CA ALA A 89 11.40 13.85 0.37
C ALA A 89 11.43 13.67 1.90
N ALA A 90 10.97 14.67 2.66
CA ALA A 90 10.89 14.61 4.12
C ALA A 90 10.03 13.42 4.57
N LEU A 91 8.84 13.22 3.98
CA LEU A 91 7.96 12.09 4.28
C LEU A 91 8.64 10.75 3.99
N SER A 92 9.37 10.62 2.88
CA SER A 92 10.12 9.40 2.58
C SER A 92 11.30 9.16 3.53
N ILE A 93 11.95 10.23 4.03
CA ILE A 93 13.01 10.10 5.04
C ILE A 93 12.42 9.66 6.37
N THR A 94 11.28 10.21 6.79
CA THR A 94 10.55 9.77 7.98
C THR A 94 10.15 8.31 7.87
N ALA A 95 9.64 7.89 6.72
CA ALA A 95 9.31 6.50 6.45
C ALA A 95 10.53 5.57 6.58
N ALA A 96 11.70 5.98 6.08
CA ALA A 96 12.95 5.23 6.24
C ALA A 96 13.41 5.18 7.70
N ALA A 97 13.29 6.28 8.44
CA ALA A 97 13.63 6.35 9.85
C ALA A 97 12.75 5.40 10.69
N ILE A 98 11.46 5.29 10.38
CA ILE A 98 10.55 4.33 11.02
C ILE A 98 11.03 2.90 10.75
N VAL A 99 11.30 2.53 9.49
CA VAL A 99 11.80 1.18 9.15
C VAL A 99 13.10 0.87 9.87
N LEU A 100 14.06 1.80 9.90
CA LEU A 100 15.33 1.63 10.61
C LEU A 100 15.13 1.49 12.12
N ALA A 101 14.25 2.28 12.71
CA ALA A 101 13.91 2.18 14.13
C ALA A 101 13.24 0.84 14.46
N THR A 102 12.33 0.35 13.61
CA THR A 102 11.71 -0.96 13.74
C THR A 102 12.75 -2.09 13.62
N MET A 103 13.65 -2.03 12.64
CA MET A 103 14.75 -3.00 12.52
C MET A 103 15.63 -3.01 13.78
N ALA A 104 16.01 -1.83 14.28
CA ALA A 104 16.79 -1.72 15.50
C ALA A 104 16.03 -2.27 16.71
N ALA A 105 14.73 -1.98 16.83
CA ALA A 105 13.90 -2.50 17.92
C ALA A 105 13.84 -4.04 17.91
N VAL A 106 13.61 -4.65 16.73
CA VAL A 106 13.59 -6.12 16.58
C VAL A 106 14.94 -6.76 16.93
N ILE A 107 16.06 -6.08 16.66
CA ILE A 107 17.40 -6.60 16.97
C ILE A 107 17.74 -6.46 18.46
N PHE A 108 17.51 -5.28 19.04
CA PHE A 108 18.06 -4.92 20.35
C PHE A 108 17.06 -5.03 21.50
N ILE A 109 15.77 -4.82 21.25
CA ILE A 109 14.72 -4.75 22.27
C ILE A 109 13.41 -5.41 21.80
N PRO A 110 13.43 -6.64 21.25
CA PRO A 110 12.26 -7.23 20.59
C PRO A 110 11.03 -7.33 21.50
N ASP A 111 11.20 -7.74 22.77
CA ASP A 111 10.11 -7.87 23.75
C ASP A 111 9.50 -6.52 24.18
N ARG A 112 10.18 -5.41 23.87
CA ARG A 112 9.73 -4.06 24.22
C ARG A 112 8.90 -3.41 23.14
N LEU A 113 8.75 -4.04 21.97
CA LEU A 113 7.95 -3.49 20.89
C LEU A 113 6.45 -3.63 21.17
N TYR A 114 6.04 -4.78 21.70
CA TYR A 114 4.63 -5.15 21.92
C TYR A 114 3.79 -4.09 22.66
N PRO A 115 4.24 -3.50 23.79
CA PRO A 115 3.44 -2.49 24.51
C PRO A 115 3.20 -1.19 23.74
N TRP A 116 3.94 -0.91 22.67
CA TRP A 116 3.76 0.28 21.84
C TRP A 116 2.79 0.08 20.69
N VAL A 117 2.50 -1.18 20.35
CA VAL A 117 1.75 -1.56 19.14
C VAL A 117 0.47 -2.32 19.42
N THR A 118 0.29 -2.89 20.62
CA THR A 118 -0.92 -3.62 21.02
C THR A 118 -2.16 -2.74 21.19
N ASP A 119 -3.29 -3.36 21.53
CA ASP A 119 -4.59 -2.70 21.73
C ASP A 119 -4.52 -1.47 22.66
N ALA A 120 -5.04 -0.34 22.18
CA ALA A 120 -4.99 0.98 22.81
C ALA A 120 -3.57 1.54 23.07
N ALA A 121 -2.54 0.98 22.42
CA ALA A 121 -1.19 1.53 22.47
C ALA A 121 -1.06 2.77 21.58
N ALA A 122 0.07 3.47 21.73
CA ALA A 122 0.32 4.73 21.04
C ALA A 122 0.26 4.59 19.52
N VAL A 123 0.81 3.51 18.94
CA VAL A 123 0.83 3.32 17.48
C VAL A 123 -0.58 3.14 16.92
N GLN A 124 -1.40 2.29 17.54
CA GLN A 124 -2.79 2.08 17.12
C GLN A 124 -3.63 3.35 17.31
N THR A 125 -3.52 4.02 18.46
CA THR A 125 -4.24 5.29 18.73
C THR A 125 -3.91 6.33 17.66
N ILE A 126 -2.65 6.46 17.27
CA ILE A 126 -2.26 7.40 16.21
C ILE A 126 -2.79 6.95 14.84
N SER A 127 -2.84 5.64 14.58
CA SER A 127 -3.41 5.08 13.35
C SER A 127 -4.90 5.42 13.24
N GLU A 128 -5.66 5.26 14.31
CA GLU A 128 -7.07 5.64 14.42
C GLU A 128 -7.25 7.14 14.19
N LEU A 129 -6.39 7.98 14.78
CA LEU A 129 -6.42 9.44 14.55
C LEU A 129 -6.13 9.80 13.08
N PHE A 130 -5.22 9.09 12.41
CA PHE A 130 -4.99 9.28 10.98
C PHE A 130 -6.18 8.85 10.13
N LEU A 131 -6.85 7.74 10.47
CA LEU A 131 -8.08 7.31 9.80
C LEU A 131 -9.21 8.32 10.02
N ALA A 132 -9.42 8.79 11.25
CA ALA A 132 -10.39 9.84 11.57
C ALA A 132 -10.12 11.14 10.79
N GLY A 133 -8.85 11.56 10.73
CA GLY A 133 -8.41 12.69 9.91
C GLY A 133 -8.65 12.47 8.42
N THR A 134 -8.43 11.25 7.93
CA THR A 134 -8.70 10.85 6.53
C THR A 134 -10.17 10.98 6.19
N ILE A 135 -11.07 10.52 7.08
CA ILE A 135 -12.52 10.68 6.94
C ILE A 135 -12.88 12.16 6.87
N GLY A 136 -12.37 12.97 7.81
CA GLY A 136 -12.61 14.42 7.83
C GLY A 136 -12.16 15.12 6.54
N PHE A 137 -10.96 14.79 6.05
CA PHE A 137 -10.44 15.32 4.79
C PHE A 137 -11.25 14.85 3.58
N ALA A 138 -11.70 13.60 3.55
CA ALA A 138 -12.52 13.07 2.47
C ALA A 138 -13.90 13.76 2.42
N VAL A 139 -14.57 13.94 3.56
CA VAL A 139 -15.83 14.70 3.64
C VAL A 139 -15.63 16.15 3.19
N TYR A 140 -14.57 16.80 3.67
CA TYR A 140 -14.24 18.16 3.26
C TYR A 140 -13.93 18.26 1.76
N ALA A 141 -13.19 17.29 1.20
CA ALA A 141 -12.91 17.19 -0.22
C ALA A 141 -14.18 16.99 -1.05
N ALA A 142 -15.14 16.19 -0.57
CA ALA A 142 -16.43 16.00 -1.22
C ALA A 142 -17.20 17.32 -1.37
N VAL A 143 -17.19 18.17 -0.33
CA VAL A 143 -17.82 19.50 -0.40
C VAL A 143 -17.06 20.41 -1.36
N ARG A 144 -15.72 20.44 -1.25
CA ARG A 144 -14.87 21.39 -1.99
C ARG A 144 -14.70 21.06 -3.47
N SER A 145 -14.91 19.80 -3.86
CA SER A 145 -14.75 19.31 -5.23
C SER A 145 -15.95 19.56 -6.14
N ARG A 146 -17.11 20.00 -5.61
CA ARG A 146 -18.33 20.26 -6.39
C ARG A 146 -18.13 21.18 -7.61
N GLN A 147 -17.16 22.09 -7.53
CA GLN A 147 -16.83 23.06 -8.57
C GLN A 147 -15.59 22.67 -9.39
N VAL A 148 -15.06 21.46 -9.23
CA VAL A 148 -13.82 21.01 -9.86
C VAL A 148 -14.14 19.98 -10.94
N GLU A 149 -14.23 20.45 -12.20
CA GLU A 149 -14.57 19.60 -13.34
C GLU A 149 -13.60 18.43 -13.50
N GLY A 150 -12.30 18.68 -13.29
CA GLY A 150 -11.27 17.65 -13.39
C GLY A 150 -11.35 16.54 -12.32
N ALA A 151 -12.16 16.71 -11.27
CA ALA A 151 -12.36 15.72 -10.22
C ALA A 151 -13.56 14.79 -10.49
N LYS A 152 -14.28 14.98 -11.60
CA LYS A 152 -15.32 14.03 -12.06
C LYS A 152 -14.68 12.75 -12.61
N ILE A 153 -15.36 11.61 -12.43
CA ILE A 153 -14.96 10.34 -13.04
C ILE A 153 -16.00 9.98 -14.10
N GLY A 154 -15.74 10.35 -15.36
CA GLY A 154 -16.71 10.17 -16.44
C GLY A 154 -18.00 10.94 -16.15
N VAL A 155 -19.11 10.22 -15.96
CA VAL A 155 -20.42 10.80 -15.60
C VAL A 155 -20.62 10.98 -14.09
N LEU A 156 -19.74 10.40 -13.27
CA LEU A 156 -19.86 10.47 -11.81
C LEU A 156 -19.49 11.86 -11.31
N PRO A 157 -20.32 12.49 -10.45
CA PRO A 157 -20.06 13.81 -9.94
C PRO A 157 -18.86 13.80 -9.00
N ALA A 158 -18.07 14.87 -9.03
CA ALA A 158 -16.81 14.99 -8.29
C ALA A 158 -16.88 14.66 -6.78
N PRO A 159 -17.97 14.96 -6.04
CA PRO A 159 -18.07 14.60 -4.63
C PRO A 159 -18.13 13.09 -4.34
N LEU A 160 -18.66 12.29 -5.28
CA LEU A 160 -18.98 10.88 -5.02
C LEU A 160 -17.74 10.02 -4.74
N PRO A 161 -16.62 10.12 -5.49
CA PRO A 161 -15.38 9.41 -5.15
C PRO A 161 -14.87 9.74 -3.74
N PHE A 162 -14.94 11.00 -3.31
CA PHE A 162 -14.50 11.39 -1.97
C PHE A 162 -15.47 10.88 -0.88
N ALA A 163 -16.78 10.89 -1.14
CA ALA A 163 -17.75 10.30 -0.24
C ALA A 163 -17.52 8.78 -0.09
N ALA A 164 -17.22 8.08 -1.18
CA ALA A 164 -16.84 6.66 -1.14
C ALA A 164 -15.56 6.44 -0.33
N MET A 165 -14.53 7.27 -0.49
CA MET A 165 -13.31 7.21 0.34
C MET A 165 -13.61 7.44 1.82
N ALA A 166 -14.51 8.37 2.16
CA ALA A 166 -14.93 8.61 3.54
C ALA A 166 -15.64 7.39 4.14
N VAL A 167 -16.57 6.77 3.39
CA VAL A 167 -17.29 5.56 3.84
C VAL A 167 -16.33 4.40 4.02
N VAL A 168 -15.42 4.15 3.07
CA VAL A 168 -14.42 3.07 3.19
C VAL A 168 -13.50 3.31 4.39
N SER A 169 -13.04 4.54 4.60
CA SER A 169 -12.18 4.86 5.76
C SER A 169 -12.94 4.74 7.09
N LEU A 170 -14.23 5.07 7.11
CA LEU A 170 -15.11 4.87 8.27
C LEU A 170 -15.32 3.39 8.57
N LEU A 171 -15.49 2.56 7.54
CA LEU A 171 -15.59 1.11 7.72
C LEU A 171 -14.28 0.54 8.29
N ILE A 172 -13.13 0.95 7.78
CA ILE A 172 -11.83 0.52 8.33
C ILE A 172 -11.72 0.94 9.80
N LEU A 173 -11.91 2.23 10.12
CA LEU A 173 -11.84 2.71 11.50
C LEU A 173 -12.86 2.03 12.42
N GLY A 174 -14.09 1.84 11.93
CA GLY A 174 -15.16 1.19 12.68
C GLY A 174 -14.82 -0.27 12.98
N GLU A 175 -14.34 -1.02 11.99
CA GLU A 175 -13.91 -2.42 12.21
C GLU A 175 -12.75 -2.49 13.20
N GLU A 176 -11.71 -1.66 13.05
CA GLU A 176 -10.54 -1.64 13.95
C GLU A 176 -10.87 -1.24 15.39
N MET A 177 -11.83 -0.33 15.60
CA MET A 177 -12.26 0.11 16.95
C MET A 177 -13.44 -0.71 17.49
N SER A 178 -13.82 -1.80 16.82
CA SER A 178 -15.00 -2.60 17.18
C SER A 178 -16.26 -1.75 17.31
N TRP A 179 -16.37 -0.78 16.40
CA TRP A 179 -17.41 0.24 16.27
C TRP A 179 -17.55 1.17 17.48
N GLY A 180 -16.57 1.18 18.39
CA GLY A 180 -16.62 1.89 19.66
C GLY A 180 -17.16 1.04 20.82
N GLN A 181 -17.20 -0.29 20.67
CA GLN A 181 -17.75 -1.21 21.66
C GLN A 181 -17.16 -0.99 23.05
N HIS A 182 -15.83 -0.89 23.13
CA HIS A 182 -15.13 -0.70 24.39
C HIS A 182 -15.30 0.71 24.96
N LEU A 183 -15.55 1.71 24.11
CA LEU A 183 -15.76 3.10 24.51
C LEU A 183 -17.15 3.33 25.11
N ILE A 184 -18.19 2.71 24.53
CA ILE A 184 -19.58 2.87 24.97
C ILE A 184 -19.96 1.77 25.98
N GLY A 185 -19.33 0.59 25.91
CA GLY A 185 -19.46 -0.50 26.87
C GLY A 185 -20.65 -1.43 26.63
N TRP A 186 -20.96 -1.78 25.38
CA TRP A 186 -22.01 -2.78 25.10
C TRP A 186 -21.45 -4.20 24.95
N GLU A 187 -22.29 -5.19 25.25
CA GLU A 187 -21.94 -6.61 25.12
C GLU A 187 -22.01 -7.10 23.67
N THR A 188 -21.13 -8.03 23.32
CA THR A 188 -21.10 -8.63 21.98
C THR A 188 -22.38 -9.40 21.71
N PRO A 189 -23.17 -9.03 20.68
CA PRO A 189 -24.42 -9.71 20.38
C PRO A 189 -24.20 -11.18 20.00
N GLU A 190 -25.15 -12.06 20.31
CA GLU A 190 -25.09 -13.50 19.97
C GLU A 190 -24.86 -13.76 18.46
N LYS A 191 -25.32 -12.86 17.58
CA LYS A 191 -25.06 -12.93 16.14
C LYS A 191 -23.57 -12.87 15.77
N PHE A 192 -22.73 -12.39 16.67
CA PHE A 192 -21.27 -12.33 16.53
C PHE A 192 -20.57 -13.50 17.25
N ALA A 193 -21.30 -14.55 17.66
CA ALA A 193 -20.70 -15.77 18.17
C ALA A 193 -19.69 -16.36 17.17
N GLY A 194 -18.49 -16.69 17.65
CA GLY A 194 -17.37 -17.15 16.81
C GLY A 194 -16.40 -16.05 16.37
N ASN A 195 -16.65 -14.78 16.72
CA ASN A 195 -15.65 -13.73 16.65
C ASN A 195 -14.52 -14.06 17.63
N ILE A 196 -13.26 -14.08 17.16
CA ILE A 196 -12.13 -14.59 17.94
C ILE A 196 -11.79 -13.71 19.17
N GLN A 197 -12.18 -12.43 19.16
CA GLN A 197 -11.98 -11.52 20.30
C GLN A 197 -13.28 -11.27 21.07
N ASN A 198 -14.38 -11.94 20.69
CA ASN A 198 -15.73 -11.66 21.20
C ASN A 198 -16.09 -10.18 21.08
N GLU A 199 -16.02 -9.63 19.86
CA GLU A 199 -16.32 -8.21 19.59
C GLU A 199 -17.38 -8.01 18.49
N THR A 200 -17.91 -6.79 18.40
CA THR A 200 -18.95 -6.40 17.43
C THR A 200 -18.32 -5.90 16.14
N ASN A 201 -17.52 -6.74 15.49
CA ASN A 201 -16.87 -6.43 14.20
C ASN A 201 -16.85 -7.69 13.30
N LEU A 202 -16.71 -7.46 11.99
CA LEU A 202 -16.60 -8.52 10.99
C LEU A 202 -15.14 -8.92 10.75
N HIS A 203 -14.19 -8.00 10.95
CA HIS A 203 -12.77 -8.26 10.68
C HIS A 203 -12.24 -9.45 11.49
N ASN A 204 -12.72 -9.70 12.71
CA ASN A 204 -12.25 -10.77 13.60
C ASN A 204 -12.74 -12.17 13.24
N PHE A 205 -13.69 -12.30 12.31
CA PHE A 205 -14.02 -13.61 11.75
C PHE A 205 -13.02 -14.07 10.70
N TYR A 206 -12.36 -13.12 10.03
CA TYR A 206 -11.52 -13.38 8.86
C TYR A 206 -10.28 -12.46 8.81
N THR A 207 -9.68 -12.21 9.97
CA THR A 207 -8.67 -11.17 10.20
C THR A 207 -7.60 -11.16 9.12
N TYR A 208 -6.98 -12.32 8.85
CA TYR A 208 -5.89 -12.41 7.89
C TYR A 208 -6.30 -12.12 6.44
N ARG A 209 -7.56 -12.38 6.07
CA ARG A 209 -8.09 -12.08 4.74
C ARG A 209 -8.38 -10.59 4.59
N PHE A 210 -8.92 -9.95 5.63
CA PHE A 210 -9.12 -8.50 5.68
C PHE A 210 -7.78 -7.76 5.66
N GLU A 211 -6.84 -8.13 6.53
CA GLU A 211 -5.47 -7.61 6.56
C GLU A 211 -4.80 -7.76 5.18
N THR A 212 -4.86 -8.95 4.56
CA THR A 212 -4.28 -9.16 3.24
C THR A 212 -4.90 -8.25 2.18
N ALA A 213 -6.22 -8.14 2.14
CA ALA A 213 -6.91 -7.26 1.19
C ALA A 213 -6.53 -5.79 1.41
N TYR A 214 -6.46 -5.35 2.67
CA TYR A 214 -6.08 -4.00 3.06
C TYR A 214 -4.64 -3.68 2.62
N TYR A 215 -3.68 -4.56 2.90
CA TYR A 215 -2.28 -4.36 2.54
C TYR A 215 -2.06 -4.35 1.02
N LEU A 216 -2.67 -5.29 0.30
CA LEU A 216 -2.57 -5.34 -1.16
C LEU A 216 -3.23 -4.12 -1.81
N ALA A 217 -4.37 -3.65 -1.29
CA ALA A 217 -5.01 -2.44 -1.78
C ALA A 217 -4.11 -1.21 -1.59
N ALA A 218 -3.51 -1.05 -0.40
CA ALA A 218 -2.58 0.05 -0.11
C ALA A 218 -1.34 0.01 -1.04
N LEU A 219 -0.77 -1.17 -1.25
CA LEU A 219 0.36 -1.37 -2.16
C LEU A 219 0.00 -1.04 -3.61
N VAL A 220 -1.16 -1.51 -4.09
CA VAL A 220 -1.61 -1.21 -5.44
C VAL A 220 -1.80 0.30 -5.60
N LEU A 221 -2.49 0.96 -4.68
CA LEU A 221 -2.88 2.37 -4.80
C LEU A 221 -1.71 3.34 -4.62
N PHE A 222 -0.83 3.10 -3.64
CA PHE A 222 0.21 4.06 -3.24
C PHE A 222 1.61 3.71 -3.73
N PHE A 223 1.82 2.49 -4.22
CA PHE A 223 3.14 2.04 -4.65
C PHE A 223 3.17 1.61 -6.13
N VAL A 224 2.34 0.64 -6.52
CA VAL A 224 2.33 0.11 -7.89
C VAL A 224 1.72 1.10 -8.88
N LEU A 225 0.55 1.66 -8.55
CA LEU A 225 -0.17 2.60 -9.42
C LEU A 225 0.65 3.87 -9.71
N PRO A 226 1.27 4.55 -8.74
CA PRO A 226 2.07 5.75 -9.01
C PRO A 226 3.34 5.45 -9.82
N TYR A 227 3.93 4.27 -9.65
CA TYR A 227 5.03 3.80 -10.49
C TYR A 227 4.58 3.60 -11.95
N ALA A 228 3.51 2.83 -12.15
CA ALA A 228 3.05 2.38 -13.47
C ALA A 228 2.29 3.48 -14.25
N TRP A 229 1.83 4.53 -13.58
CA TRP A 229 1.05 5.59 -14.22
C TRP A 229 1.86 6.33 -15.29
N VAL A 230 1.29 6.41 -16.48
CA VAL A 230 1.91 7.05 -17.64
C VAL A 230 1.76 8.57 -17.62
N ARG A 231 2.73 9.29 -18.20
CA ARG A 231 2.76 10.75 -18.29
C ARG A 231 1.59 11.32 -19.09
N ARG A 232 1.20 10.65 -20.17
CA ARG A 232 0.07 11.04 -21.03
C ARG A 232 -0.95 9.90 -21.09
N PRO A 233 -1.83 9.77 -20.09
CA PRO A 233 -2.85 8.72 -20.09
C PRO A 233 -3.82 8.92 -21.26
N GLY A 234 -4.25 7.81 -21.86
CA GLY A 234 -5.33 7.83 -22.86
C GLY A 234 -6.67 8.24 -22.26
N ARG A 235 -7.68 8.45 -23.12
CA ARG A 235 -8.99 9.02 -22.75
C ARG A 235 -9.69 8.34 -21.56
N LEU A 236 -9.63 7.01 -21.47
CA LEU A 236 -10.25 6.27 -20.36
C LEU A 236 -9.50 6.50 -19.04
N LEU A 237 -8.16 6.35 -19.06
CA LEU A 237 -7.31 6.54 -17.89
C LEU A 237 -7.29 8.01 -17.42
N SER A 238 -7.46 8.98 -18.32
CA SER A 238 -7.53 10.39 -17.94
C SER A 238 -8.72 10.70 -17.03
N MET A 239 -9.79 9.89 -17.05
CA MET A 239 -10.97 10.08 -16.18
C MET A 239 -10.63 9.91 -14.69
N ILE A 240 -9.60 9.12 -14.35
CA ILE A 240 -9.18 8.90 -12.96
C ILE A 240 -7.86 9.60 -12.63
N ALA A 241 -7.21 10.27 -13.59
CA ALA A 241 -5.90 10.90 -13.41
C ALA A 241 -5.85 11.97 -12.31
N PHE A 242 -7.01 12.51 -11.91
CA PHE A 242 -7.11 13.42 -10.76
C PHE A 242 -6.76 12.71 -9.44
N PHE A 243 -7.12 11.44 -9.32
CA PHE A 243 -6.96 10.64 -8.11
C PHE A 243 -5.64 9.86 -8.08
N VAL A 244 -4.91 9.77 -9.18
CA VAL A 244 -3.66 9.00 -9.20
C VAL A 244 -2.55 9.76 -8.47
N PRO A 245 -1.92 9.17 -7.43
CA PRO A 245 -0.86 9.85 -6.72
C PRO A 245 0.34 10.24 -7.61
N PRO A 246 1.13 11.24 -7.20
CA PRO A 246 2.44 11.52 -7.78
C PRO A 246 3.37 10.31 -7.72
N ALA A 247 4.24 10.14 -8.71
CA ALA A 247 5.18 9.01 -8.71
C ALA A 247 6.04 8.97 -7.43
N GLY A 248 6.38 10.12 -6.84
CA GLY A 248 7.12 10.20 -5.59
C GLY A 248 6.42 9.56 -4.37
N PHE A 249 5.10 9.37 -4.39
CA PHE A 249 4.39 8.64 -3.32
C PHE A 249 4.89 7.21 -3.16
N MET A 250 5.42 6.63 -4.24
CA MET A 250 5.97 5.29 -4.18
C MET A 250 7.08 5.19 -3.13
N LEU A 251 7.89 6.25 -2.94
CA LEU A 251 9.00 6.29 -1.97
C LEU A 251 8.53 6.46 -0.52
N ILE A 252 7.30 6.93 -0.32
CA ILE A 252 6.66 7.03 1.00
C ILE A 252 5.99 5.70 1.33
N ALA A 253 5.45 5.01 0.32
CA ALA A 253 4.70 3.75 0.46
C ALA A 253 5.56 2.48 0.56
N VAL A 254 6.86 2.56 0.22
CA VAL A 254 7.80 1.42 0.24
C VAL A 254 7.69 0.55 1.50
N PRO A 255 7.68 1.12 2.73
CA PRO A 255 7.68 0.32 3.95
C PRO A 255 6.56 -0.70 4.04
N ILE A 256 5.38 -0.44 3.44
CA ILE A 256 4.24 -1.38 3.47
C ILE A 256 4.67 -2.77 2.96
N SER A 257 5.52 -2.78 1.93
CA SER A 257 6.02 -4.02 1.32
C SER A 257 7.23 -4.64 2.01
N GLY A 258 7.84 -3.98 3.02
CA GLY A 258 9.11 -4.38 3.63
C GLY A 258 9.03 -4.88 5.06
N LEU A 259 7.82 -4.98 5.63
CA LEU A 259 7.55 -5.34 7.03
C LEU A 259 6.94 -6.75 7.17
N PHE A 260 7.18 -7.69 6.26
CA PHE A 260 6.46 -8.98 6.24
C PHE A 260 7.18 -10.07 7.05
N TYR A 261 6.82 -10.27 8.31
CA TYR A 261 7.29 -11.45 9.07
C TYR A 261 6.27 -12.59 9.09
N GLU A 262 5.14 -12.43 9.78
CA GLU A 262 4.08 -13.47 9.87
C GLU A 262 3.46 -13.81 8.51
N TYR A 263 3.49 -12.83 7.62
CA TYR A 263 2.99 -12.90 6.25
C TYR A 263 4.00 -13.44 5.24
N TRP A 264 5.23 -13.75 5.66
CA TRP A 264 6.28 -14.11 4.71
C TRP A 264 5.90 -15.31 3.85
N ASN A 265 5.10 -16.22 4.39
CA ASN A 265 4.65 -17.41 3.68
C ASN A 265 3.37 -17.22 2.87
N VAL A 266 2.82 -16.01 2.81
CA VAL A 266 1.69 -15.67 1.96
C VAL A 266 2.22 -15.23 0.60
N VAL A 267 1.96 -16.03 -0.44
CA VAL A 267 2.52 -15.81 -1.79
C VAL A 267 2.27 -14.38 -2.33
N PRO A 268 1.06 -13.80 -2.22
CA PRO A 268 0.84 -12.40 -2.57
C PRO A 268 1.80 -11.40 -1.90
N MET A 269 2.20 -11.64 -0.65
CA MET A 269 3.12 -10.77 0.09
C MET A 269 4.57 -10.95 -0.37
N GLN A 270 4.98 -12.17 -0.69
CA GLN A 270 6.27 -12.42 -1.35
C GLN A 270 6.36 -11.73 -2.71
N ILE A 271 5.28 -11.80 -3.50
CA ILE A 271 5.20 -11.10 -4.80
C ILE A 271 5.27 -9.59 -4.58
N ALA A 272 4.51 -9.05 -3.62
CA ALA A 272 4.52 -7.62 -3.31
C ALA A 272 5.91 -7.12 -2.90
N PHE A 273 6.60 -7.84 -2.03
CA PHE A 273 7.97 -7.53 -1.62
C PHE A 273 8.94 -7.56 -2.81
N ALA A 274 8.97 -8.66 -3.57
CA ALA A 274 9.86 -8.82 -4.71
C ALA A 274 9.58 -7.77 -5.80
N LEU A 275 8.31 -7.53 -6.10
CA LEU A 275 7.89 -6.49 -7.03
C LEU A 275 8.39 -5.13 -6.55
N GLY A 276 8.21 -4.80 -5.26
CA GLY A 276 8.68 -3.55 -4.69
C GLY A 276 10.17 -3.28 -4.88
N VAL A 277 11.01 -4.29 -4.60
CA VAL A 277 12.45 -4.21 -4.85
C VAL A 277 12.74 -3.98 -6.34
N ILE A 278 12.08 -4.71 -7.24
CA ILE A 278 12.25 -4.57 -8.70
C ILE A 278 11.86 -3.16 -9.16
N LEU A 279 10.72 -2.63 -8.69
CA LEU A 279 10.25 -1.29 -9.07
C LEU A 279 11.23 -0.20 -8.62
N LEU A 280 11.80 -0.33 -7.41
CA LEU A 280 12.78 0.62 -6.88
C LEU A 280 14.11 0.57 -7.62
N LEU A 281 14.60 -0.63 -7.94
CA LEU A 281 15.80 -0.81 -8.76
C LEU A 281 15.60 -0.22 -10.16
N ASP A 282 14.48 -0.53 -10.82
CA ASP A 282 14.14 0.08 -12.12
C ASP A 282 14.11 1.61 -12.02
N ALA A 283 13.51 2.16 -10.96
CA ALA A 283 13.45 3.60 -10.77
C ALA A 283 14.81 4.25 -10.47
N ALA A 284 15.74 3.52 -9.83
CA ALA A 284 17.11 3.96 -9.63
C ALA A 284 17.90 4.05 -10.95
N PHE A 285 17.63 3.16 -11.91
CA PHE A 285 18.33 3.15 -13.20
C PHE A 285 17.64 4.01 -14.28
N ASP A 286 16.33 4.22 -14.20
CA ASP A 286 15.59 5.03 -15.18
C ASP A 286 15.86 6.53 -15.00
N LYS A 287 16.66 7.11 -15.91
CA LYS A 287 16.99 8.54 -15.93
C LYS A 287 15.76 9.45 -16.05
N ALA A 288 14.62 8.94 -16.53
CA ALA A 288 13.38 9.72 -16.63
C ALA A 288 12.64 9.88 -15.29
N ARG A 289 13.00 9.10 -14.26
CA ARG A 289 12.33 9.12 -12.95
C ARG A 289 12.68 10.31 -12.07
N GLY A 290 13.81 10.97 -12.28
CA GLY A 290 14.18 12.13 -11.48
C GLY A 290 15.67 12.44 -11.49
N THR A 291 16.07 13.31 -10.55
CA THR A 291 17.47 13.72 -10.40
C THR A 291 18.35 12.53 -9.96
N PRO A 292 19.68 12.60 -10.15
CA PRO A 292 20.59 11.58 -9.64
C PRO A 292 20.39 11.27 -8.16
N ALA A 293 20.20 12.29 -7.32
CA ALA A 293 19.96 12.11 -5.88
C ALA A 293 18.68 11.31 -5.59
N GLN A 294 17.58 11.60 -6.29
CA GLN A 294 16.33 10.88 -6.11
C GLN A 294 16.43 9.42 -6.57
N ARG A 295 17.17 9.16 -7.64
CA ARG A 295 17.42 7.81 -8.14
C ARG A 295 18.33 7.01 -7.20
N VAL A 296 19.36 7.64 -6.64
CA VAL A 296 20.17 7.04 -5.57
C VAL A 296 19.29 6.71 -4.37
N TRP A 297 18.39 7.62 -3.97
CA TRP A 297 17.46 7.37 -2.87
C TRP A 297 16.52 6.19 -3.13
N ALA A 298 16.01 6.02 -4.35
CA ALA A 298 15.25 4.83 -4.74
C ALA A 298 16.09 3.54 -4.63
N GLY A 299 17.37 3.59 -5.04
CA GLY A 299 18.31 2.48 -4.87
C GLY A 299 18.60 2.16 -3.40
N THR A 300 18.79 3.18 -2.56
CA THR A 300 18.94 3.03 -1.11
C THR A 300 17.70 2.37 -0.49
N TRP A 301 16.50 2.75 -0.94
CA TRP A 301 15.27 2.10 -0.52
C TRP A 301 15.22 0.62 -0.90
N ALA A 302 15.66 0.24 -2.11
CA ALA A 302 15.73 -1.17 -2.50
C ALA A 302 16.67 -1.97 -1.57
N LEU A 303 17.82 -1.40 -1.22
CA LEU A 303 18.74 -2.02 -0.26
C LEU A 303 18.13 -2.09 1.16
N LEU A 304 17.45 -1.03 1.59
CA LEU A 304 16.79 -0.99 2.90
C LEU A 304 15.67 -2.02 3.00
N MET A 305 14.88 -2.24 1.94
CA MET A 305 13.88 -3.31 1.91
C MET A 305 14.51 -4.69 2.06
N LEU A 306 15.59 -4.97 1.32
CA LEU A 306 16.30 -6.25 1.43
C LEU A 306 16.86 -6.45 2.84
N ALA A 307 17.44 -5.39 3.42
CA ALA A 307 17.97 -5.41 4.78
C ALA A 307 16.87 -5.59 5.83
N SER A 308 15.76 -4.86 5.72
CA SER A 308 14.64 -4.94 6.66
C SER A 308 14.04 -6.34 6.67
N GLN A 309 13.79 -6.88 5.49
CA GLN A 309 13.22 -8.22 5.35
C GLN A 309 14.18 -9.29 5.88
N ALA A 310 15.50 -9.17 5.63
CA ALA A 310 16.49 -10.07 6.21
C ALA A 310 16.49 -10.00 7.75
N VAL A 311 16.45 -8.79 8.33
CA VAL A 311 16.38 -8.61 9.78
C VAL A 311 15.12 -9.26 10.36
N PHE A 312 13.94 -9.01 9.77
CA PHE A 312 12.70 -9.56 10.29
C PHE A 312 12.64 -11.08 10.16
N LEU A 313 13.19 -11.66 9.09
CA LEU A 313 13.26 -13.11 8.94
C LEU A 313 14.25 -13.79 9.89
N LEU A 314 15.35 -13.12 10.25
CA LEU A 314 16.37 -13.66 11.15
C LEU A 314 16.05 -13.46 12.63
N TYR A 315 15.41 -12.34 12.98
CA TYR A 315 15.21 -11.90 14.35
C TYR A 315 13.73 -11.81 14.76
N GLY A 316 12.78 -11.89 13.83
CA GLY A 316 11.35 -11.71 14.11
C GLY A 316 10.79 -12.78 15.05
N SER A 317 11.39 -13.97 15.13
CA SER A 317 10.97 -15.00 16.09
C SER A 317 11.26 -14.66 17.55
N ARG A 318 11.96 -13.54 17.80
CA ARG A 318 12.25 -13.02 19.14
C ARG A 318 11.20 -12.01 19.61
N MET A 319 10.31 -11.54 18.73
CA MET A 319 9.20 -10.66 19.12
C MET A 319 8.17 -11.45 19.94
N THR A 320 7.38 -10.76 20.76
CA THR A 320 6.47 -11.38 21.73
C THR A 320 5.38 -12.18 21.03
N GLU A 321 4.72 -11.58 20.05
CA GLU A 321 3.54 -12.17 19.39
C GLU A 321 3.71 -12.30 17.87
N GLY A 322 4.65 -11.59 17.25
CA GLY A 322 4.93 -11.60 15.82
C GLY A 322 4.12 -10.58 15.00
N HIS A 323 2.94 -10.18 15.47
CA HIS A 323 2.06 -9.21 14.79
C HIS A 323 2.46 -7.75 14.99
N GLU A 324 3.51 -7.47 15.78
CA GLU A 324 4.01 -6.10 16.01
C GLU A 324 4.38 -5.39 14.71
N LEU A 325 4.86 -6.13 13.71
CA LEU A 325 5.17 -5.58 12.39
C LEU A 325 3.93 -5.32 11.53
N SER A 326 2.82 -6.04 11.79
CA SER A 326 1.55 -5.81 11.13
C SER A 326 0.93 -4.50 11.62
N GLU A 327 0.96 -4.24 12.92
CA GLU A 327 0.55 -2.96 13.53
C GLU A 327 1.31 -1.75 12.98
N ILE A 328 2.65 -1.86 12.90
CA ILE A 328 3.49 -0.80 12.32
C ILE A 328 3.14 -0.59 10.83
N ARG A 329 2.79 -1.65 10.10
CA ARG A 329 2.37 -1.57 8.70
C ARG A 329 1.04 -0.82 8.59
N GLU A 330 0.09 -1.10 9.46
CA GLU A 330 -1.24 -0.46 9.47
C GLU A 330 -1.16 1.01 9.85
N PHE A 331 -0.29 1.35 10.79
CA PHE A 331 0.11 2.73 11.08
C PHE A 331 0.65 3.46 9.84
N LEU A 332 1.54 2.83 9.08
CA LEU A 332 2.08 3.42 7.86
C LEU A 332 1.00 3.57 6.77
N ILE A 333 0.07 2.62 6.64
CA ILE A 333 -1.03 2.69 5.68
C ILE A 333 -2.00 3.82 6.05
N SER A 334 -2.44 3.91 7.30
CA SER A 334 -3.33 4.98 7.76
C SER A 334 -2.69 6.37 7.59
N PHE A 335 -1.39 6.50 7.91
CA PHE A 335 -0.61 7.70 7.63
C PHE A 335 -0.58 8.05 6.13
N LEU A 336 -0.35 7.07 5.26
CA LEU A 336 -0.34 7.28 3.81
C LEU A 336 -1.70 7.72 3.28
N MET A 337 -2.79 7.12 3.77
CA MET A 337 -4.16 7.53 3.43
C MET A 337 -4.41 9.00 3.83
N PHE A 338 -3.97 9.39 5.03
CA PHE A 338 -4.08 10.76 5.53
C PHE A 338 -3.29 11.76 4.65
N VAL A 339 -2.03 11.44 4.35
CA VAL A 339 -1.16 12.25 3.48
C VAL A 339 -1.74 12.36 2.07
N TYR A 340 -2.26 11.26 1.52
CA TYR A 340 -2.89 11.23 0.19
C TYR A 340 -4.12 12.12 0.11
N LEU A 341 -5.01 12.07 1.11
CA LEU A 341 -6.18 12.95 1.16
C LEU A 341 -5.78 14.43 1.33
N GLY A 342 -4.74 14.71 2.11
CA GLY A 342 -4.13 16.05 2.18
C GLY A 342 -3.62 16.54 0.82
N TRP A 343 -2.98 15.68 0.04
CA TRP A 343 -2.55 15.98 -1.33
C TRP A 343 -3.73 16.21 -2.29
N LEU A 344 -4.80 15.42 -2.20
CA LEU A 344 -6.01 15.63 -2.98
C LEU A 344 -6.67 16.98 -2.69
N LEU A 345 -6.74 17.37 -1.41
CA LEU A 345 -7.24 18.69 -1.01
C LEU A 345 -6.39 19.82 -1.59
N TRP A 346 -5.07 19.67 -1.61
CA TRP A 346 -4.19 20.61 -2.30
C TRP A 346 -4.51 20.68 -3.80
N ARG A 347 -4.71 19.55 -4.49
CA ARG A 347 -5.10 19.56 -5.92
C ARG A 347 -6.43 20.26 -6.16
N ILE A 348 -7.44 20.01 -5.32
CA ILE A 348 -8.75 20.68 -5.40
C ILE A 348 -8.54 22.19 -5.30
N ARG A 349 -7.72 22.65 -4.33
CA ARG A 349 -7.40 24.08 -4.18
C ARG A 349 -6.76 24.64 -5.45
N GLN A 350 -5.77 23.97 -6.02
CA GLN A 350 -5.10 24.44 -7.24
C GLN A 350 -6.04 24.49 -8.44
N ALA A 351 -6.90 23.48 -8.61
CA ALA A 351 -7.87 23.47 -9.70
C ALA A 351 -8.88 24.63 -9.59
N ARG A 352 -9.29 24.98 -8.37
CA ARG A 352 -10.18 26.13 -8.14
C ARG A 352 -9.48 27.47 -8.39
N VAL A 353 -8.23 27.63 -7.98
CA VAL A 353 -7.44 28.83 -8.28
C VAL A 353 -7.29 29.02 -9.79
N ALA A 354 -7.02 27.94 -10.52
CA ALA A 354 -6.89 27.98 -11.98
C ALA A 354 -8.20 28.31 -12.71
N ALA A 355 -9.36 28.00 -12.13
CA ALA A 355 -10.66 28.31 -12.71
C ALA A 355 -11.07 29.80 -12.58
N GLY A 356 -10.38 30.59 -11.75
CA GLY A 356 -10.74 31.98 -11.45
C GLY A 356 -11.97 32.13 -10.53
N PRO A 357 -12.34 33.35 -10.11
CA PRO A 357 -13.55 33.57 -9.35
C PRO A 357 -14.78 33.16 -10.18
N ALA A 358 -15.70 32.41 -9.57
CA ALA A 358 -16.96 32.06 -10.20
C ALA A 358 -17.65 33.34 -10.68
N ARG A 359 -17.94 33.44 -11.98
CA ARG A 359 -18.79 34.51 -12.51
C ARG A 359 -20.13 34.38 -11.80
N THR A 360 -20.39 35.30 -10.88
CA THR A 360 -21.63 35.43 -10.09
C THR A 360 -22.80 35.77 -10.98
#